data_AF-A0A7J4EMZ9-F1
#
_entry.id   AF-A0A7J4EMZ9-F1
#
_cell.length_a   1.000
_cell.length_b   1.000
_cell.length_c   1.000
_cell.angle_alpha   90.00
_cell.angle_beta   90.00
_cell.angle_gamma   90.00
#
_symmetry.space_group_name_H-M   'P 1'
#
loop_
_entity.id
_entity.type
_entity.pdbx_description
1 polymer ?
#
loop_
_entity_poly.entity_id
_entity_poly.type
_entity_poly.pdbx_seq_one_letter_code
_entity_poly.pdbx_strand_id
1 'polypeptide(L)'
;MPHFEQFGNVRPTTGGILGEGGREPYTSTFVDEESREFNITAEMPGINKEDLSVNVTEKTVELKAESKDRKYYKEVRIPVAVDPDLSLLW
;
A
#
# COMPACT_ATOMS: atom_id res chain seq x y z
N MET A 1 0.52 -18.08 -13.61
CA MET A 1 1.88 -17.51 -13.86
C MET A 1 2.01 -16.29 -12.99
N PRO A 2 3.12 -16.07 -12.26
CA PRO A 2 3.22 -14.93 -11.35
C PRO A 2 3.28 -13.63 -12.16
N HIS A 3 2.29 -12.76 -11.96
CA HIS A 3 2.24 -11.43 -12.57
C HIS A 3 2.92 -10.45 -11.62
N PHE A 4 4.13 -10.02 -11.96
CA PHE A 4 4.84 -8.97 -11.23
C PHE A 4 4.58 -7.63 -11.92
N GLU A 5 3.73 -6.78 -11.33
CA GLU A 5 3.60 -5.38 -11.73
C GLU A 5 4.54 -4.51 -10.89
N GLN A 6 5.66 -4.08 -11.48
CA GLN A 6 6.49 -3.02 -10.92
C GLN A 6 5.97 -1.64 -11.37
N PHE A 7 5.57 -0.85 -10.39
CA PHE A 7 5.52 0.62 -10.37
C PHE A 7 4.52 1.36 -11.28
N GLY A 8 3.58 2.08 -10.62
CA GLY A 8 3.21 3.45 -11.01
C GLY A 8 1.91 3.65 -11.80
N ASN A 9 0.73 3.56 -11.19
CA ASN A 9 -0.49 4.09 -11.83
C ASN A 9 -1.57 4.62 -10.87
N VAL A 10 -1.21 5.56 -10.00
CA VAL A 10 -2.03 6.75 -9.71
C VAL A 10 -1.13 7.82 -9.11
N ARG A 11 -1.13 9.01 -9.70
CA ARG A 11 -0.50 10.19 -9.10
C ARG A 11 -1.46 10.73 -8.04
N PRO A 12 -1.12 10.74 -6.74
CA PRO A 12 -1.72 11.71 -5.85
C PRO A 12 -1.07 13.03 -6.27
N THR A 13 -1.88 13.98 -6.72
CA THR A 13 -1.45 15.35 -7.02
C THR A 13 -0.38 15.81 -6.02
N THR A 14 0.79 16.13 -6.57
CA THR A 14 2.11 16.42 -5.99
C THR A 14 2.16 17.56 -4.96
N GLY A 15 1.09 17.84 -4.21
CA GLY A 15 1.09 18.94 -3.24
C GLY A 15 0.12 18.85 -2.06
N GLY A 16 -0.71 17.80 -1.95
CA GLY A 16 -1.75 17.75 -0.89
C GLY A 16 -1.54 16.70 0.19
N ILE A 17 -1.12 15.49 -0.18
CA ILE A 17 -1.24 14.30 0.70
C ILE A 17 0.05 13.98 1.46
N LEU A 18 1.22 14.19 0.84
CA LEU A 18 2.52 13.83 1.44
C LEU A 18 3.11 14.95 2.31
N GLY A 19 2.70 16.21 2.13
CA GLY A 19 3.30 17.38 2.80
C GLY A 19 4.81 17.52 2.55
N GLU A 20 5.47 18.43 3.27
CA GLU A 20 6.94 18.49 3.29
C GLU A 20 7.49 17.24 3.99
N GLY A 21 8.39 16.50 3.32
CA GLY A 21 9.07 15.32 3.88
C GLY A 21 8.39 13.96 3.65
N GLY A 22 7.23 13.93 3.00
CA GLY A 22 6.56 12.67 2.66
C GLY A 22 7.29 11.85 1.59
N ARG A 23 7.30 10.53 1.75
CA ARG A 23 7.93 9.56 0.84
C ARG A 23 6.93 8.52 0.36
N GLU A 24 7.14 7.96 -0.83
CA GLU A 24 6.46 6.73 -1.21
C GLU A 24 7.20 5.52 -0.60
N PRO A 25 6.49 4.57 0.03
CA PRO A 25 7.10 3.33 0.50
C PRO A 25 7.46 2.41 -0.68
N TYR A 26 8.45 1.54 -0.47
CA TYR A 26 8.71 0.47 -1.43
C TYR A 26 7.66 -0.61 -1.26
N THR A 27 6.95 -0.91 -2.35
CA THR A 27 5.85 -1.88 -2.34
C THR A 27 6.03 -2.92 -3.43
N SER A 28 5.75 -4.18 -3.08
CA SER A 28 5.62 -5.29 -4.02
C SER A 28 4.22 -5.87 -3.92
N THR A 29 3.63 -6.23 -5.06
CA THR A 29 2.30 -6.83 -5.12
C THR A 29 2.35 -8.11 -5.92
N PHE A 30 1.65 -9.14 -5.45
CA PHE A 30 1.49 -10.38 -6.19
C PHE A 30 0.11 -11.00 -5.92
N VAL A 31 -0.43 -11.68 -6.93
CA VAL A 31 -1.65 -12.49 -6.80
C VAL A 31 -1.22 -13.94 -6.61
N ASP A 32 -1.67 -14.55 -5.52
CA ASP A 32 -1.56 -16.00 -5.33
C ASP A 32 -2.78 -16.68 -5.97
N GLU A 33 -2.56 -17.43 -7.06
CA GLU A 33 -3.64 -18.10 -7.78
C GLU A 33 -4.18 -19.33 -7.02
N GLU A 34 -3.39 -19.92 -6.12
CA GLU A 34 -3.75 -21.12 -5.36
C GLU A 34 -4.63 -20.75 -4.15
N SER A 35 -4.20 -19.75 -3.37
CA SER A 35 -4.97 -19.27 -2.22
C SER A 35 -6.03 -18.22 -2.58
N ARG A 36 -5.99 -17.69 -3.81
CA ARG A 36 -6.85 -16.60 -4.31
C ARG A 36 -6.71 -15.30 -3.52
N GLU A 37 -5.49 -15.01 -3.07
CA GLU A 37 -5.17 -13.84 -2.25
C GLU A 37 -4.39 -12.79 -3.06
N PHE A 38 -4.72 -11.51 -2.84
CA PHE A 38 -3.92 -10.39 -3.31
C PHE A 38 -3.00 -9.91 -2.19
N ASN A 39 -1.70 -10.12 -2.37
CA ASN A 39 -0.71 -9.81 -1.36
C ASN A 39 -0.01 -8.49 -1.68
N ILE A 40 0.11 -7.63 -0.68
CA ILE A 40 0.85 -6.36 -0.74
C ILE A 40 1.90 -6.38 0.36
N THR A 41 3.16 -6.28 -0.02
CA THR A 41 4.28 -6.07 0.91
C THR A 41 4.73 -4.63 0.81
N ALA A 42 4.81 -3.92 1.94
CA ALA A 42 5.22 -2.51 1.99
C ALA A 42 6.34 -2.31 3.02
N GLU A 43 7.46 -1.73 2.59
CA GLU A 43 8.59 -1.41 3.46
C GLU A 43 8.54 0.06 3.88
N MET A 44 8.36 0.28 5.18
CA MET A 44 8.23 1.61 5.80
C MET A 44 9.15 1.72 7.02
N PRO A 45 10.47 1.91 6.82
CA PRO A 45 11.40 1.99 7.94
C PRO A 45 11.11 3.22 8.81
N GLY A 46 11.08 3.01 10.13
CA GLY A 46 10.82 4.05 11.14
C GLY A 46 9.34 4.34 11.39
N ILE A 47 8.44 3.43 10.98
CA ILE A 47 7.00 3.48 11.25
C ILE A 47 6.66 2.34 12.20
N ASN A 48 5.85 2.63 13.23
CA ASN A 48 5.26 1.60 14.08
C ASN A 48 3.90 1.17 13.54
N LYS A 49 3.43 -0.02 13.94
CA LYS A 49 2.11 -0.53 13.49
C LYS A 49 0.96 0.40 13.87
N GLU A 50 1.05 1.06 15.02
CA GLU A 50 0.05 2.04 15.48
C GLU A 50 0.01 3.32 14.63
N ASP A 51 1.11 3.62 13.95
CA ASP A 51 1.26 4.79 13.08
C ASP A 51 0.81 4.50 11.63
N LEU A 52 0.39 3.26 11.34
CA LEU A 52 -0.05 2.80 10.02
C LEU A 52 -1.58 2.74 9.92
N SER A 53 -2.13 3.45 8.94
CA SER A 53 -3.52 3.37 8.51
C SER A 53 -3.59 2.67 7.15
N VAL A 54 -4.40 1.62 7.08
CA VAL A 54 -4.68 0.86 5.85
C VAL A 54 -6.17 0.99 5.56
N ASN A 55 -6.52 1.52 4.39
CA ASN A 55 -7.90 1.54 3.90
C ASN A 55 -8.00 0.64 2.67
N VAL A 56 -8.88 -0.35 2.70
CA VAL A 56 -9.11 -1.27 1.58
C VAL A 56 -10.51 -1.04 1.03
N THR A 57 -10.58 -0.94 -0.29
CA THR A 57 -11.82 -0.97 -1.07
C THR A 57 -11.75 -2.14 -2.05
N GLU A 58 -12.85 -2.42 -2.74
CA GLU A 58 -12.91 -3.47 -3.78
C GLU A 58 -11.88 -3.28 -4.91
N LYS A 59 -11.33 -2.07 -5.07
CA LYS A 59 -10.47 -1.68 -6.21
C LYS A 59 -9.14 -1.06 -5.80
N THR A 60 -8.98 -0.67 -4.54
CA THR A 60 -7.79 0.06 -4.08
C THR A 60 -7.41 -0.31 -2.66
N VAL A 61 -6.12 -0.30 -2.38
CA VAL A 61 -5.54 -0.30 -1.03
C VAL A 61 -4.76 1.00 -0.84
N GLU A 62 -5.14 1.77 0.15
CA GLU A 62 -4.44 2.98 0.57
C GLU A 62 -3.63 2.70 1.84
N LEU A 63 -2.33 2.97 1.78
CA LEU A 63 -1.37 2.89 2.87
C LEU A 63 -0.96 4.30 3.27
N LYS A 64 -1.25 4.68 4.52
CA LYS A 64 -0.87 5.96 5.13
C LYS A 64 -0.09 5.67 6.39
N ALA A 65 1.13 6.19 6.51
CA ALA A 65 1.87 6.11 7.75
C ALA A 65 2.50 7.45 8.12
N GLU A 66 2.42 7.82 9.39
CA GLU A 66 3.00 9.07 9.90
C GLU A 66 3.68 8.84 11.26
N SER A 67 4.99 9.03 11.30
CA SER A 67 5.76 9.14 12.53
C SER A 67 6.36 10.53 12.66
N LYS A 68 7.04 10.80 13.79
CA LYS A 68 7.64 12.11 14.07
C LYS A 68 8.63 12.58 12.99
N ASP A 69 9.33 11.64 12.35
CA ASP A 69 10.42 11.92 11.41
C ASP A 69 10.08 11.59 9.95
N ARG A 70 9.02 10.81 9.71
CA ARG A 70 8.72 10.24 8.39
C ARG A 70 7.23 10.15 8.12
N LYS A 71 6.86 10.44 6.86
CA LYS A 71 5.51 10.22 6.35
C LYS A 71 5.59 9.33 5.13
N TYR A 72 4.74 8.32 5.05
CA TYR A 72 4.58 7.46 3.89
C TYR A 72 3.15 7.51 3.38
N TYR A 73 3.01 7.55 2.06
CA TYR A 73 1.72 7.42 1.40
C TYR A 73 1.85 6.54 0.15
N LYS A 74 0.93 5.60 -0.02
CA LYS A 74 0.77 4.83 -1.25
C LYS A 74 -0.68 4.49 -1.50
N GLU A 75 -1.12 4.61 -2.74
CA GLU A 75 -2.33 3.97 -3.23
C GLU A 75 -1.93 2.85 -4.21
N VAL A 76 -2.44 1.65 -3.96
CA VAL A 76 -2.23 0.45 -4.78
C VAL A 76 -3.58 0.10 -5.40
N ARG A 77 -3.64 -0.02 -6.73
CA ARG A 77 -4.84 -0.52 -7.41
C ARG A 77 -4.85 -2.04 -7.39
N ILE A 78 -6.03 -2.59 -7.17
CA ILE A 78 -6.25 -4.02 -7.18
C ILE A 78 -6.73 -4.39 -8.58
N PRO A 79 -6.02 -5.28 -9.31
CA PRO A 79 -6.36 -5.62 -10.70
C PRO A 79 -7.64 -6.45 -10.82
N VAL A 80 -8.11 -7.03 -9.71
CA VAL A 80 -9.29 -7.88 -9.59
C VAL A 80 -10.14 -7.41 -8.42
N ALA A 81 -11.47 -7.59 -8.49
CA ALA A 81 -12.33 -7.30 -7.35
C ALA A 81 -12.01 -8.30 -6.22
N VAL A 82 -11.72 -7.79 -5.02
CA VAL A 82 -11.44 -8.58 -3.83
C VAL A 82 -12.45 -8.25 -2.73
N ASP A 83 -12.77 -9.24 -1.89
CA ASP A 83 -13.48 -9.01 -0.64
C ASP A 83 -12.46 -8.46 0.38
N PRO A 84 -12.68 -7.28 0.99
CA PRO A 84 -11.74 -6.66 1.89
C PRO A 84 -11.71 -7.35 3.25
N ASP A 85 -11.01 -8.48 3.35
CA ASP A 85 -10.60 -9.07 4.62
C ASP A 85 -9.17 -8.61 4.99
N LEU A 86 -9.05 -7.87 6.09
CA LEU A 86 -7.78 -7.26 6.52
C LEU A 86 -7.05 -8.17 7.51
N SER A 87 -6.16 -9.02 6.99
CA SER A 87 -5.22 -9.81 7.79
C SER A 87 -3.83 -9.16 7.82
N LEU A 88 -3.46 -8.53 8.94
CA LEU A 88 -2.15 -7.89 9.11
C LEU A 88 -1.12 -8.87 9.68
N LEU A 89 -0.37 -9.53 8.81
CA LEU A 89 0.82 -10.31 9.15
C LEU A 89 2.04 -9.36 9.23
N TRP A 90 2.78 -9.41 10.33
CA TRP A 90 3.94 -8.56 10.62
C TRP A 90 5.21 -9.38 10.77
#